data_AF-A0A7S1RH55-F1
#
_entry.id   AF-A0A7S1RH55-F1
#
_cell.length_a   1.000
_cell.length_b   1.000
_cell.length_c   1.000
_cell.angle_alpha   90.00
_cell.angle_beta   90.00
_cell.angle_gamma   90.00
#
_symmetry.space_group_name_H-M   'P 1'
#
loop_
_entity.id
_entity.type
_entity.pdbx_description
1 polymer ?
#
loop_
_entity_poly.entity_id
_entity_poly.type
_entity_poly.pdbx_seq_one_letter_code
_entity_poly.pdbx_strand_id
1 'polypeptide(L)'
;QALLRQAREVGLGEEPLRTLYHKLKQPKVTIAVIALMKAGKSTFLNALLQNEFLPSASLPATASITHIVHNPDAPDGRLTVSGPDGGLVQECHGRDKIHKMIQDVNEGRRDD
;
A
#
# COMPACT_ATOMS: atom_id res chain seq x y z
N GLN A 1 1.71 18.26 22.79
CA GLN A 1 3.07 18.56 23.30
C GLN A 1 3.36 17.90 24.66
N ALA A 2 2.36 17.61 25.50
CA ALA A 2 2.55 16.91 26.78
C ALA A 2 3.26 15.53 26.65
N LEU A 3 2.87 14.72 25.66
CA LEU A 3 3.45 13.38 25.44
C LEU A 3 4.97 13.39 25.16
N LEU A 4 5.47 14.40 24.45
CA LEU A 4 6.90 14.55 24.14
C LEU A 4 7.72 15.04 25.33
N ARG A 5 7.10 15.83 26.22
CA ARG A 5 7.72 16.23 27.49
C ARG A 5 7.84 15.02 28.42
N GLN A 6 6.77 14.24 28.57
CA GLN A 6 6.81 12.99 29.33
C GLN A 6 7.86 12.02 28.77
N ALA A 7 7.95 11.85 27.45
CA ALA A 7 8.97 11.00 26.84
C ALA A 7 10.41 11.43 27.17
N ARG A 8 10.69 12.74 27.22
CA ARG A 8 11.99 13.28 27.69
C ARG A 8 12.24 13.00 29.17
N GLU A 9 11.21 13.12 30.00
CA GLU A 9 11.30 12.87 31.45
C GLU A 9 11.55 11.39 31.77
N VAL A 10 11.09 10.45 30.92
CA VAL A 10 11.39 9.01 31.04
C VAL A 10 12.80 8.66 30.51
N GLY A 11 13.56 9.64 30.03
CA GLY A 11 14.95 9.46 29.59
C GLY A 11 15.11 8.85 28.19
N LEU A 12 14.08 8.94 27.33
CA LEU A 12 14.23 8.54 25.93
C LEU A 12 15.29 9.40 25.24
N GLY A 13 16.23 8.75 24.54
CA GLY A 13 17.22 9.43 23.72
C GLY A 13 16.61 10.25 22.58
N GLU A 14 17.42 11.12 21.96
CA GLU A 14 16.94 12.05 20.92
C GLU A 14 16.35 11.34 19.69
N GLU A 15 16.93 10.20 19.28
CA GLU A 15 16.47 9.41 18.13
C GLU A 15 15.07 8.80 18.32
N PRO A 16 14.76 8.09 19.43
CA PRO A 16 13.40 7.65 19.75
C PRO A 16 12.38 8.81 19.80
N LEU A 17 12.76 9.94 20.39
CA LEU A 17 11.93 11.14 20.48
C LEU A 17 11.58 11.72 19.12
N ARG A 18 12.58 11.79 18.23
CA ARG A 18 12.39 12.24 16.85
C ARG A 18 11.46 11.29 16.09
N THR A 19 11.63 9.98 16.24
CA THR A 19 10.74 8.97 15.66
C THR A 19 9.31 9.13 16.15
N LEU A 20 9.11 9.30 17.46
CA LEU A 20 7.79 9.51 18.05
C LEU A 20 7.14 10.81 17.54
N TYR A 21 7.92 11.89 17.46
CA TYR A 21 7.47 13.16 16.89
C TYR A 21 6.99 13.01 15.45
N HIS A 22 7.76 12.31 14.61
CA HIS A 22 7.38 12.05 13.22
C HIS A 22 6.11 11.20 13.12
N LYS A 23 5.97 10.15 13.94
CA LYS A 23 4.75 9.33 13.99
C LYS A 23 3.51 10.14 14.40
N LEU A 24 3.66 11.06 15.36
CA LEU A 24 2.57 11.94 15.80
C LEU A 24 2.21 13.00 14.76
N LYS A 25 3.19 13.51 14.00
CA LYS A 25 3.00 14.52 12.96
C LYS A 25 2.38 13.97 11.69
N GLN A 26 2.53 12.68 11.42
CA GLN A 26 1.97 11.99 10.25
C GLN A 26 1.17 10.77 10.72
N PRO A 27 -0.02 10.96 11.32
CA PRO A 27 -0.87 9.83 11.69
C PRO A 27 -1.29 9.11 10.40
N LYS A 28 -0.61 8.00 10.09
CA LYS A 28 -1.02 7.09 9.02
C LYS A 28 -2.11 6.20 9.56
N VAL A 29 -3.28 6.25 8.95
CA VAL A 29 -4.36 5.28 9.23
C VAL A 29 -4.10 4.06 8.36
N THR A 30 -3.88 2.90 8.98
CA THR A 30 -3.75 1.63 8.28
C THR A 30 -5.08 0.90 8.33
N ILE A 31 -5.60 0.54 7.17
CA ILE A 31 -6.84 -0.23 7.02
C ILE A 31 -6.48 -1.56 6.36
N ALA A 32 -6.83 -2.67 7.00
CA ALA A 32 -6.71 -4.00 6.41
C ALA A 32 -8.06 -4.41 5.80
N VAL A 33 -8.09 -4.66 4.49
CA VAL A 33 -9.30 -5.14 3.80
C VAL A 33 -9.13 -6.64 3.54
N ILE A 34 -9.91 -7.45 4.26
CA ILE A 34 -9.90 -8.91 4.16
C ILE A 34 -11.27 -9.37 3.69
N ALA A 35 -11.30 -10.20 2.64
CA ALA A 35 -12.54 -10.84 2.19
C ALA A 35 -12.22 -12.09 1.37
N LEU A 36 -13.20 -12.99 1.28
CA LEU A 36 -13.15 -14.15 0.38
C LEU A 36 -13.01 -13.72 -1.09
N MET A 37 -12.58 -14.66 -1.94
CA MET A 37 -12.49 -14.44 -3.38
C MET A 37 -13.87 -14.04 -3.94
N LYS A 38 -13.90 -13.14 -4.93
CA LYS A 38 -15.13 -12.61 -5.56
C LYS A 38 -16.04 -11.71 -4.68
N ALA A 39 -15.64 -11.35 -3.46
CA ALA A 39 -16.43 -10.47 -2.58
C ALA A 39 -16.43 -8.97 -2.97
N GLY A 40 -15.89 -8.59 -4.13
CA GLY A 40 -15.90 -7.19 -4.60
C GLY A 40 -14.83 -6.27 -3.99
N LYS A 41 -13.75 -6.81 -3.41
CA LYS A 41 -12.66 -6.02 -2.80
C LYS A 41 -12.06 -4.97 -3.74
N SER A 42 -11.70 -5.36 -4.97
CA SER A 42 -11.12 -4.44 -5.96
C SER A 42 -12.11 -3.33 -6.32
N THR A 43 -13.39 -3.66 -6.47
CA THR A 43 -14.47 -2.69 -6.73
C THR A 43 -14.61 -1.69 -5.57
N PHE A 44 -14.63 -2.18 -4.33
CA PHE A 44 -14.68 -1.32 -3.15
C PHE A 44 -13.46 -0.38 -3.06
N LEU A 45 -12.26 -0.91 -3.27
CA LEU A 45 -11.03 -0.13 -3.23
C LEU A 45 -10.98 0.91 -4.37
N ASN A 46 -11.36 0.54 -5.60
CA ASN A 46 -11.42 1.49 -6.72
C ASN A 46 -12.44 2.60 -6.46
N ALA A 47 -13.60 2.28 -5.89
CA ALA A 47 -14.59 3.28 -5.49
C ALA A 47 -14.06 4.21 -4.38
N LEU A 48 -13.35 3.65 -3.39
CA LEU A 48 -12.71 4.42 -2.32
C LEU A 48 -11.60 5.35 -2.85
N LEU A 49 -10.83 4.90 -3.84
CA LEU A 49 -9.76 5.67 -4.49
C LEU A 49 -10.29 6.61 -5.58
N GLN A 50 -11.59 6.54 -5.91
CA GLN A 50 -12.23 7.24 -7.03
C GLN A 50 -11.53 7.02 -8.38
N ASN A 51 -10.80 5.91 -8.50
CA ASN A 51 -9.94 5.59 -9.65
C ASN A 51 -9.83 4.07 -9.80
N GLU A 52 -9.73 3.61 -11.05
CA GLU A 52 -9.75 2.18 -11.38
C GLU A 52 -8.35 1.56 -11.49
N PHE A 53 -7.59 1.58 -10.39
CA PHE A 53 -6.23 1.04 -10.34
C PHE A 53 -6.19 -0.49 -10.30
N LEU A 54 -7.13 -1.13 -9.60
CA LEU A 54 -7.12 -2.57 -9.38
C LEU A 54 -8.01 -3.28 -10.40
N PRO A 55 -7.56 -4.37 -11.05
CA PRO A 55 -8.39 -5.12 -11.98
C PRO A 55 -9.50 -5.88 -11.26
N SER A 56 -10.69 -5.93 -11.87
CA SER A 56 -11.83 -6.74 -11.42
C SER A 56 -11.71 -8.16 -11.97
N ALA A 57 -10.80 -8.97 -11.41
CA ALA A 57 -10.69 -10.38 -11.79
C ALA A 57 -11.67 -11.24 -10.98
N SER A 58 -12.44 -12.07 -11.69
CA SER A 58 -13.41 -12.99 -11.10
C SER A 58 -12.78 -14.29 -10.59
N LEU A 59 -11.52 -14.59 -10.90
CA LEU A 59 -10.90 -15.87 -10.50
C LEU A 59 -9.96 -15.74 -9.29
N PRO A 60 -9.78 -16.81 -8.48
CA PRO A 60 -8.46 -17.38 -8.24
C PRO A 60 -7.23 -16.58 -7.81
N ALA A 61 -7.22 -15.25 -7.60
CA ALA A 61 -5.96 -14.54 -7.37
C ALA A 61 -5.27 -14.99 -6.08
N THR A 62 -4.20 -15.78 -6.21
CA THR A 62 -3.23 -16.07 -5.15
C THR A 62 -2.74 -14.72 -4.62
N ALA A 63 -3.16 -14.40 -3.39
CA ALA A 63 -3.23 -13.04 -2.89
C ALA A 63 -1.83 -12.42 -2.68
N SER A 64 -1.39 -11.58 -3.62
CA SER A 64 -0.28 -10.66 -3.33
C SER A 64 -0.77 -9.60 -2.35
N ILE A 65 -0.05 -9.45 -1.23
CA ILE A 65 -0.34 -8.39 -0.27
C ILE A 65 -0.06 -7.06 -0.97
N THR A 66 -1.12 -6.32 -1.25
CA THR A 66 -1.04 -5.02 -1.92
C THR A 66 -1.14 -3.91 -0.89
N HIS A 67 -0.12 -3.06 -0.84
CA HIS A 67 -0.12 -1.86 -0.02
C HIS A 67 -0.47 -0.66 -0.89
N ILE A 68 -1.50 0.09 -0.48
CA ILE A 68 -1.91 1.32 -1.16
C ILE A 68 -1.60 2.47 -0.21
N VAL A 69 -0.80 3.43 -0.67
CA VAL A 69 -0.37 4.58 0.11
C VAL A 69 -0.62 5.86 -0.68
N HIS A 70 -1.08 6.90 0.01
CA HIS A 70 -1.16 8.23 -0.58
C HIS A 70 0.26 8.80 -0.77
N ASN A 71 0.57 9.24 -1.98
CA ASN A 71 1.84 9.88 -2.33
C ASN A 71 1.58 11.14 -3.19
N PRO A 72 1.80 12.36 -2.65
CA PRO A 72 1.64 13.61 -3.41
C PRO A 72 2.51 13.70 -4.66
N ASP A 73 3.66 13.03 -4.68
CA ASP A 73 4.65 13.10 -5.78
C ASP A 73 4.32 12.13 -6.94
N ALA A 74 3.20 11.40 -6.85
CA ALA A 74 2.76 10.44 -7.85
C ALA A 74 1.25 10.59 -8.12
N PRO A 75 0.81 11.72 -8.72
CA PRO A 75 -0.62 12.03 -8.90
C PRO A 75 -1.36 10.98 -9.75
N ASP A 76 -0.68 10.39 -10.75
CA ASP A 76 -1.24 9.36 -11.62
C ASP A 76 -0.99 7.92 -11.13
N GLY A 77 -0.48 7.79 -9.90
CA GLY A 77 -0.10 6.52 -9.28
C GLY A 77 1.28 6.01 -9.70
N ARG A 78 1.88 5.24 -8.79
CA ARG A 78 3.13 4.49 -8.98
C ARG A 78 2.95 3.10 -8.39
N LEU A 79 3.26 2.06 -9.17
CA LEU A 79 3.28 0.68 -8.71
C LEU A 79 4.72 0.19 -8.64
N THR A 80 5.10 -0.35 -7.49
CA THR A 80 6.37 -1.06 -7.29
C THR A 80 6.07 -2.51 -6.95
N VAL A 81 6.66 -3.43 -7.70
CA VAL A 81 6.57 -4.86 -7.44
C VAL A 81 7.89 -5.32 -6.83
N SER A 82 7.81 -5.87 -5.63
CA SER A 82 8.96 -6.45 -4.93
C SER A 82 8.96 -7.96 -5.03
N GLY A 83 10.16 -8.54 -5.14
CA GLY A 83 10.37 -9.98 -5.05
C GLY A 83 10.24 -10.49 -3.60
N PRO A 84 10.35 -11.81 -3.37
CA PRO A 84 10.32 -12.42 -2.04
C PRO A 84 11.38 -11.83 -1.08
N ASP A 85 12.53 -11.42 -1.64
CA ASP A 85 13.66 -10.86 -0.89
C ASP A 85 13.52 -9.34 -0.62
N GLY A 86 12.38 -8.74 -1.01
CA GLY A 86 12.11 -7.31 -0.85
C GLY A 86 12.78 -6.41 -1.90
N GLY A 87 13.65 -6.95 -2.75
CA GLY A 87 14.26 -6.23 -3.87
C GLY A 87 13.21 -5.74 -4.87
N LEU A 88 13.38 -4.52 -5.40
CA LEU A 88 12.52 -3.98 -6.46
C LEU A 88 12.74 -4.81 -7.73
N VAL A 89 11.68 -5.45 -8.21
CA VAL A 89 11.70 -6.23 -9.45
C VAL A 89 11.21 -5.40 -10.62
N GLN A 90 10.16 -4.59 -10.39
CA GLN A 90 9.54 -3.84 -11.47
C GLN A 90 8.80 -2.61 -10.96
N GLU A 91 8.75 -1.57 -11.80
CA GLU A 91 8.06 -0.31 -11.50
C GLU A 91 7.30 0.18 -12.74
N CYS A 92 6.10 0.75 -12.52
CA CYS A 92 5.39 1.50 -13.54
C CYS A 92 4.59 2.68 -12.98
N HIS A 93 4.22 3.59 -13.87
CA HIS A 93 3.50 4.83 -13.58
C HIS A 93 2.27 4.97 -14.44
N GLY A 94 1.26 5.64 -13.90
CA GLY A 94 0.02 5.94 -14.62
C GLY A 94 -1.00 4.82 -14.46
N ARG A 95 -2.25 5.23 -14.18
CA ARG A 95 -3.38 4.34 -13.91
C ARG A 95 -3.49 3.15 -14.87
N ASP A 96 -3.50 3.39 -16.18
CA ASP A 96 -3.76 2.34 -17.17
C ASP A 96 -2.62 1.29 -17.21
N LYS A 97 -1.36 1.74 -17.07
CA LYS A 97 -0.21 0.84 -16.98
C LYS A 97 -0.24 0.04 -15.69
N ILE A 98 -0.58 0.68 -14.57
CA ILE A 98 -0.71 0.03 -13.26
C ILE A 98 -1.79 -1.04 -13.32
N HIS A 99 -2.97 -0.71 -13.85
CA HIS A 99 -4.08 -1.65 -13.99
C HIS A 99 -3.67 -2.87 -14.80
N LYS A 100 -3.11 -2.65 -15.99
CA LYS A 100 -2.65 -3.72 -16.88
C LYS A 100 -1.57 -4.56 -16.21
N MET A 101 -0.61 -3.94 -15.55
CA MET A 101 0.47 -4.64 -14.89
C MET A 101 0.00 -5.54 -13.75
N ILE A 102 -0.92 -5.04 -12.90
CA ILE A 102 -1.51 -5.88 -11.83
C ILE A 102 -2.29 -7.04 -12.45
N GLN A 103 -2.98 -6.80 -13.56
CA GLN A 103 -3.67 -7.85 -14.30
C GLN A 103 -2.69 -8.91 -14.82
N ASP A 104 -1.65 -8.51 -15.55
CA ASP A 104 -0.62 -9.38 -16.12
C ASP A 104 0.09 -10.19 -15.03
N VAL A 105 0.43 -9.57 -13.89
CA VAL A 105 1.06 -10.24 -12.74
C VAL A 105 0.13 -11.26 -12.07
N ASN A 106 -1.17 -10.97 -11.99
CA ASN A 106 -2.17 -11.91 -11.49
C ASN A 106 -2.51 -13.01 -12.52
N GLU A 107 -2.19 -12.81 -13.79
CA GLU A 107 -2.33 -13.77 -14.89
C GLU A 107 -1.13 -14.70 -14.99
N GLY A 108 0.10 -14.19 -14.98
CA GLY A 108 1.31 -15.00 -15.10
C GLY A 108 1.53 -15.99 -13.94
N ARG A 109 1.09 -15.65 -12.72
CA ARG A 109 1.12 -16.57 -11.56
C ARG A 109 0.09 -17.70 -11.63
N ARG A 110 -0.67 -17.81 -12.73
CA ARG A 110 -1.62 -18.90 -12.98
C ARG A 110 -0.97 -20.10 -13.66
N ASP A 111 0.17 -19.89 -14.33
CA ASP A 111 0.81 -20.89 -15.18
C ASP A 111 1.99 -21.62 -14.48
N ASP A 112 2.35 -21.18 -13.27
CA ASP A 112 3.33 -21.81 -12.35
C ASP A 112 2.63 -22.62 -11.26
#